data_AF-A0A0S2TEQ8-F1
#
_entry.id   AF-A0A0S2TEQ8-F1
#
_cell.length_a   1.000
_cell.length_b   1.000
_cell.length_c   1.000
_cell.angle_alpha   90.00
_cell.angle_beta   90.00
_cell.angle_gamma   90.00
#
_symmetry.space_group_name_H-M   'P 1'
#
loop_
_entity.id
_entity.type
_entity.pdbx_description
1 polymer ?
#
loop_
_entity_poly.entity_id
_entity_poly.type
_entity_poly.pdbx_seq_one_letter_code
_entity_poly.pdbx_strand_id
1 'polypeptide(L)'
;MNINGVLSIRTIQGRNGPFNVGRLITDLGEFAVKDTLLDQYDEGRYEGNFSITQIFPASYFAAGRFVVEVRATLKNLTLEGVDELKPEDKAATSEPDPMDDQPSPAVSTVAPSSTDRLEQPSEVETSAEGDEALFGTLWPLGTQVRLDPTVDRKRFREQRNRLKALSYTFDAIEQIWSNAGNNS
;
A
#
# COMPACT_ATOMS: atom_id res chain seq x y z
N MET A 1 13.28 18.03 -0.13
CA MET A 1 13.60 18.46 -1.51
C MET A 1 12.44 18.10 -2.41
N ASN A 2 12.05 18.95 -3.35
CA ASN A 2 10.88 18.74 -4.20
C ASN A 2 11.34 18.44 -5.62
N ILE A 3 10.85 17.35 -6.20
CA ILE A 3 11.32 16.85 -7.48
C ILE A 3 10.12 16.38 -8.29
N ASN A 4 10.07 16.79 -9.55
CA ASN A 4 9.08 16.25 -10.48
C ASN A 4 9.48 14.84 -10.90
N GLY A 5 8.51 13.98 -11.06
CA GLY A 5 8.76 12.62 -11.48
C GLY A 5 7.50 11.82 -11.70
N VAL A 6 7.72 10.52 -11.81
CA VAL A 6 6.69 9.52 -12.03
C VAL A 6 6.84 8.46 -10.96
N LEU A 7 5.79 8.26 -10.18
CA LEU A 7 5.69 7.23 -9.16
C LEU A 7 4.80 6.09 -9.67
N SER A 8 5.40 4.95 -9.96
CA SER A 8 4.66 3.72 -10.28
C SER A 8 4.41 2.95 -8.99
N ILE A 9 3.15 2.85 -8.56
CA ILE A 9 2.75 2.13 -7.36
C ILE A 9 2.29 0.72 -7.75
N ARG A 10 2.78 -0.30 -7.04
CA ARG A 10 2.37 -1.69 -7.22
C ARG A 10 2.02 -2.35 -5.90
N THR A 11 1.06 -3.27 -5.94
CA THR A 11 0.71 -4.08 -4.78
C THR A 11 1.57 -5.34 -4.75
N ILE A 12 2.30 -5.56 -3.66
CA ILE A 12 3.06 -6.78 -3.39
C ILE A 12 2.36 -7.55 -2.27
N GLN A 13 2.27 -8.88 -2.41
CA GLN A 13 1.80 -9.75 -1.35
C GLN A 13 2.95 -10.06 -0.39
N GLY A 14 2.85 -9.58 0.85
CA GLY A 14 3.80 -9.89 1.91
C GLY A 14 3.24 -10.87 2.93
N ARG A 15 4.11 -11.34 3.82
CA ARG A 15 3.76 -12.20 4.97
C ARG A 15 2.63 -11.64 5.84
N ASN A 16 2.54 -10.30 5.95
CA ASN A 16 1.53 -9.60 6.75
C ASN A 16 0.34 -9.11 5.88
N GLY A 17 0.19 -9.64 4.67
CA GLY A 17 -0.82 -9.25 3.69
C GLY A 17 -0.31 -8.29 2.61
N PRO A 18 -1.21 -7.84 1.70
CA PRO A 18 -0.83 -6.98 0.58
C PRO A 18 -0.38 -5.61 1.06
N PHE A 19 0.67 -5.09 0.43
CA PHE A 19 1.28 -3.80 0.72
C PHE A 19 1.74 -3.13 -0.57
N ASN A 20 1.65 -1.81 -0.63
CA ASN A 20 2.01 -1.06 -1.81
C ASN A 20 3.47 -0.62 -1.75
N VAL A 21 4.17 -0.77 -2.87
CA VAL A 21 5.50 -0.21 -3.09
C VAL A 21 5.46 0.72 -4.28
N GLY A 22 6.22 1.81 -4.17
CA GLY A 22 6.36 2.80 -5.21
C GLY A 22 7.74 2.72 -5.83
N ARG A 23 7.81 2.96 -7.12
CA ARG A 23 9.05 3.21 -7.85
C ARG A 23 8.99 4.65 -8.35
N LEU A 24 9.85 5.50 -7.81
CA LEU A 24 9.91 6.91 -8.16
C LEU A 24 11.03 7.14 -9.18
N ILE A 25 10.67 7.54 -10.39
CA ILE A 25 11.59 7.90 -11.47
C ILE A 25 11.62 9.42 -11.55
N THR A 26 12.82 10.00 -11.46
CA THR A 26 13.07 11.45 -11.54
C THR A 26 14.32 11.71 -12.38
N ASP A 27 14.59 12.98 -12.67
CA ASP A 27 15.83 13.40 -13.31
C ASP A 27 17.10 13.11 -12.47
N LEU A 28 16.95 12.88 -11.16
CA LEU A 28 18.06 12.47 -10.29
C LEU A 28 18.35 10.97 -10.36
N GLY A 29 17.46 10.20 -10.99
CA GLY A 29 17.51 8.75 -11.05
C GLY A 29 16.25 8.10 -10.49
N GLU A 30 16.40 6.81 -10.18
CA GLU A 30 15.33 5.94 -9.73
C GLU A 30 15.48 5.60 -8.25
N PHE A 31 14.37 5.67 -7.52
CA PHE A 31 14.32 5.41 -6.09
C PHE A 31 13.15 4.48 -5.74
N ALA A 32 13.40 3.50 -4.89
CA ALA A 32 12.37 2.67 -4.29
C ALA A 32 11.69 3.43 -3.14
N VAL A 33 10.37 3.55 -3.18
CA VAL A 33 9.55 4.19 -2.14
C VAL A 33 8.73 3.10 -1.45
N LYS A 34 9.02 2.84 -0.18
CA LYS A 34 8.29 1.85 0.64
C LYS A 34 7.64 2.58 1.82
N ASP A 35 6.72 3.48 1.49
CA ASP A 35 6.03 4.35 2.45
C ASP A 35 4.63 3.82 2.78
N THR A 36 4.18 4.01 4.02
CA THR A 36 2.86 3.61 4.51
C THR A 36 1.75 4.36 3.80
N LEU A 37 1.99 5.63 3.43
CA LEU A 37 1.05 6.43 2.65
C LEU A 37 0.70 5.75 1.32
N LEU A 38 1.60 4.95 0.73
CA LEU A 38 1.31 4.30 -0.55
C LEU A 38 0.19 3.27 -0.43
N ASP A 39 -0.07 2.74 0.77
CA ASP A 39 -1.10 1.72 0.99
C ASP A 39 -2.52 2.27 0.78
N GLN A 40 -2.73 3.60 0.74
CA GLN A 40 -4.04 4.18 0.42
C GLN A 40 -4.31 4.24 -1.10
N TYR A 41 -3.26 4.33 -1.91
CA TYR A 41 -3.33 4.40 -3.37
C TYR A 41 -3.59 3.02 -3.98
N ASP A 42 -3.96 3.00 -5.25
CA ASP A 42 -4.13 1.76 -6.01
C ASP A 42 -2.93 1.54 -6.93
N GLU A 43 -2.84 0.35 -7.55
CA GLU A 43 -1.77 0.08 -8.52
C GLU A 43 -1.97 0.98 -9.74
N GLY A 44 -0.95 1.79 -10.05
CA GLY A 44 -1.10 2.85 -11.04
C GLY A 44 0.17 3.68 -11.22
N ARG A 45 0.19 4.47 -12.30
CA ARG A 45 1.26 5.41 -12.60
C ARG A 45 0.80 6.81 -12.19
N TYR A 46 1.56 7.43 -11.31
CA TYR A 46 1.22 8.71 -10.70
C TYR A 46 2.28 9.74 -11.04
N GLU A 47 1.91 10.79 -11.76
CA GLU A 47 2.81 11.85 -12.19
C GLU A 47 2.58 13.10 -11.35
N GLY A 48 3.67 13.77 -10.97
CA GLY A 48 3.58 15.02 -10.23
C GLY A 48 4.87 15.36 -9.48
N ASN A 49 4.73 16.13 -8.40
CA ASN A 49 5.83 16.61 -7.58
C ASN A 49 5.95 15.82 -6.27
N PHE A 50 7.15 15.32 -5.99
CA PHE A 50 7.45 14.50 -4.82
C PHE A 50 8.40 15.23 -3.88
N SER A 51 7.96 15.44 -2.64
CA SER A 51 8.79 16.05 -1.58
C SER A 51 9.56 14.94 -0.86
N ILE A 52 10.79 14.66 -1.30
CA ILE A 52 11.68 13.68 -0.67
C ILE A 52 12.32 14.28 0.59
N THR A 53 12.21 13.59 1.72
CA THR A 53 12.89 13.95 2.98
C THR A 53 14.31 13.43 3.00
N GLN A 54 14.50 12.17 2.60
CA GLN A 54 15.78 11.49 2.67
C GLN A 54 15.91 10.47 1.54
N ILE A 55 17.09 10.40 0.94
CA ILE A 55 17.49 9.32 0.03
C ILE A 55 18.59 8.54 0.74
N PHE A 56 18.46 7.22 0.83
CA PHE A 56 19.41 6.38 1.55
C PHE A 56 19.49 4.98 0.92
N PRO A 57 20.67 4.34 0.95
CA PRO A 57 20.78 2.94 0.57
C PRO A 57 20.11 2.08 1.65
N ALA A 58 19.23 1.18 1.24
CA ALA A 58 18.68 0.15 2.10
C ALA A 58 19.18 -1.20 1.61
N SER A 59 19.67 -2.02 2.54
CA SER A 59 20.14 -3.36 2.23
C SER A 59 19.32 -4.42 2.94
N TYR A 60 19.06 -5.52 2.27
CA TYR A 60 18.40 -6.67 2.87
C TYR A 60 18.99 -7.97 2.32
N PHE A 61 18.86 -9.03 3.13
CA PHE A 61 19.24 -10.37 2.71
C PHE A 61 17.99 -11.14 2.31
N ALA A 62 17.99 -11.70 1.11
CA ALA A 62 16.91 -12.55 0.59
C ALA A 62 17.52 -13.70 -0.24
N ALA A 63 17.08 -14.94 0.02
CA ALA A 63 17.58 -16.17 -0.63
C ALA A 63 19.12 -16.24 -0.77
N GLY A 64 19.85 -15.89 0.28
CA GLY A 64 21.32 -15.90 0.29
C GLY A 64 21.98 -14.79 -0.53
N ARG A 65 21.22 -13.83 -1.07
CA ARG A 65 21.72 -12.63 -1.74
C ARG A 65 21.69 -11.43 -0.80
N PHE A 66 22.71 -10.59 -0.89
CA PHE A 66 22.74 -9.27 -0.28
C PHE A 66 22.30 -8.25 -1.34
N VAL A 67 21.10 -7.70 -1.19
CA VAL A 67 20.53 -6.71 -2.10
C VAL A 67 20.71 -5.34 -1.49
N VAL A 68 21.19 -4.37 -2.27
CA VAL A 68 21.26 -2.96 -1.90
C VAL A 68 20.43 -2.17 -2.89
N GLU A 69 19.38 -1.52 -2.41
CA GLU A 69 18.51 -0.66 -3.22
C GLU A 69 18.56 0.78 -2.71
N VAL A 70 18.43 1.75 -3.61
CA VAL A 70 18.36 3.17 -3.23
C VAL A 70 16.90 3.50 -2.88
N ARG A 71 16.64 3.83 -1.63
CA ARG A 71 15.30 4.19 -1.16
C ARG A 71 15.15 5.70 -0.95
N ALA A 72 13.93 6.18 -1.17
CA ALA A 72 13.53 7.54 -0.85
C ALA A 72 12.35 7.54 0.14
N THR A 73 12.43 8.36 1.18
CA THR A 73 11.30 8.65 2.08
C THR A 73 10.59 9.90 1.58
N LEU A 74 9.29 9.78 1.32
CA LEU A 74 8.47 10.91 0.93
C LEU A 74 7.93 11.61 2.17
N LYS A 75 7.97 12.95 2.18
CA LYS A 75 7.24 13.76 3.15
C LYS A 75 5.81 13.95 2.70
N ASN A 76 5.68 14.37 1.45
CA ASN A 76 4.45 14.75 0.77
C ASN A 76 4.63 14.41 -0.70
N LEU A 77 3.52 14.21 -1.38
CA LEU A 77 3.46 14.12 -2.83
C LEU A 77 2.30 14.98 -3.33
N THR A 78 2.40 15.51 -4.54
CA THR A 78 1.37 16.30 -5.19
C THR A 78 1.19 15.69 -6.57
N LEU A 79 0.03 15.07 -6.80
CA LEU A 79 -0.26 14.39 -8.04
C LEU A 79 -0.93 15.34 -9.02
N GLU A 80 -0.43 15.37 -10.25
CA GLU A 80 -0.99 16.12 -11.36
C GLU A 80 -1.71 15.19 -12.34
N GLY A 81 -1.27 13.93 -12.46
CA GLY A 81 -1.86 12.94 -13.34
C GLY A 81 -1.88 11.54 -12.74
N VAL A 82 -2.97 10.81 -12.98
CA VAL A 82 -3.13 9.39 -12.65
C VAL A 82 -3.36 8.64 -13.95
N ASP A 83 -2.51 7.66 -14.24
CA ASP A 83 -2.56 6.82 -15.44
C ASP A 83 -2.50 5.34 -15.02
N GLU A 84 -2.91 4.45 -15.92
CA GLU A 84 -2.83 3.01 -15.67
C GLU A 84 -1.38 2.53 -15.74
N LEU A 85 -1.05 1.51 -14.94
CA LEU A 85 0.33 1.07 -14.81
C LEU A 85 0.79 0.35 -16.09
N LYS A 86 1.72 0.97 -16.82
CA LYS A 86 2.22 0.45 -18.09
C LYS A 86 3.18 -0.73 -17.89
N PRO A 87 3.25 -1.68 -18.83
CA PRO A 87 4.15 -2.84 -18.73
C PRO A 87 5.64 -2.45 -18.74
N GLU A 88 6.00 -1.31 -19.34
CA GLU A 88 7.36 -0.75 -19.29
C GLU A 88 7.75 -0.31 -17.88
N ASP A 89 6.80 0.27 -17.14
CA ASP A 89 6.96 0.60 -15.72
C ASP A 89 7.02 -0.65 -14.87
N LYS A 90 6.46 -1.79 -15.33
CA LYS A 90 6.56 -3.12 -14.68
C LYS A 90 7.97 -3.72 -14.73
N ALA A 91 8.66 -3.56 -15.86
CA ALA A 91 9.80 -4.40 -16.23
C ALA A 91 11.14 -3.99 -15.59
N ALA A 92 11.37 -2.72 -15.30
CA ALA A 92 12.72 -2.23 -14.97
C ALA A 92 13.13 -2.33 -13.48
N THR A 93 12.31 -2.99 -12.65
CA THR A 93 12.69 -3.39 -11.28
C THR A 93 12.45 -4.89 -11.06
N SER A 94 12.68 -5.71 -12.10
CA SER A 94 12.77 -7.15 -11.92
C SER A 94 14.18 -7.53 -11.49
N GLU A 95 14.54 -7.20 -10.25
CA GLU A 95 15.23 -8.22 -9.46
C GLU A 95 14.10 -9.01 -8.79
N PRO A 96 13.90 -10.30 -9.09
CA PRO A 96 12.94 -11.09 -8.33
C PRO A 96 13.36 -10.97 -6.88
N ASP A 97 12.45 -10.53 -5.99
CA ASP A 97 12.66 -10.70 -4.56
C ASP A 97 12.37 -12.17 -4.26
N PRO A 98 13.40 -13.04 -4.11
CA PRO A 98 13.19 -14.44 -3.82
C PRO A 98 13.20 -14.53 -2.30
N MET A 99 12.07 -14.21 -1.70
CA MET A 99 11.70 -14.85 -0.44
C MET A 99 10.87 -16.12 -0.68
N ASP A 100 10.79 -16.57 -1.93
CA ASP A 100 10.05 -17.76 -2.34
C ASP A 100 10.91 -18.59 -3.29
N ASP A 101 11.91 -19.27 -2.74
CA ASP A 101 12.50 -20.45 -3.37
C ASP A 101 13.21 -21.32 -2.31
N GLN A 102 12.42 -22.06 -1.54
CA GLN A 102 12.82 -23.39 -1.07
C GLN A 102 11.62 -24.35 -1.10
N PRO A 103 11.86 -25.63 -1.44
CA PRO A 103 10.88 -26.48 -2.12
C PRO A 103 9.74 -26.92 -1.19
N SER A 104 8.52 -26.82 -1.70
CA SER A 104 7.38 -27.57 -1.18
C SER A 104 7.73 -29.05 -1.11
N PRO A 105 7.62 -29.72 0.06
CA PRO A 105 7.63 -31.16 0.06
C PRO A 105 6.38 -31.64 -0.67
N ALA A 106 6.59 -32.34 -1.79
CA ALA A 106 5.56 -33.02 -2.53
C ALA A 106 4.79 -33.96 -1.59
N VAL A 107 3.48 -33.81 -1.53
CA VAL A 107 2.60 -34.91 -1.15
C VAL A 107 1.53 -35.04 -2.22
N SER A 108 1.70 -36.09 -3.01
CA SER A 108 0.82 -36.54 -4.07
C SER A 108 -0.63 -36.68 -3.61
N THR A 109 -1.53 -36.17 -4.46
CA THR A 109 -2.83 -36.73 -4.86
C THR A 109 -3.46 -37.77 -3.95
N VAL A 110 -4.56 -37.40 -3.26
CA VAL A 110 -5.89 -37.98 -3.49
C VAL A 110 -6.98 -37.09 -2.89
N ALA A 111 -7.89 -36.60 -3.75
CA ALA A 111 -9.24 -36.19 -3.37
C ALA A 111 -10.16 -37.43 -3.39
N PRO A 112 -11.46 -37.36 -3.00
CA PRO A 112 -12.17 -36.35 -2.22
C PRO A 112 -12.93 -36.99 -1.02
N SER A 113 -13.35 -36.19 -0.04
CA SER A 113 -14.63 -36.40 0.68
C SER A 113 -14.99 -35.17 1.50
N SER A 114 -16.11 -34.60 1.09
CA SER A 114 -17.02 -33.65 1.74
C SER A 114 -16.87 -33.52 3.26
N THR A 115 -16.75 -32.30 3.76
CA THR A 115 -17.69 -31.75 4.75
C THR A 115 -17.63 -30.23 4.65
N ASP A 116 -18.77 -29.70 4.26
CA ASP A 116 -19.20 -28.32 4.38
C ASP A 116 -18.77 -27.72 5.72
N ARG A 117 -17.79 -26.82 5.69
CA ARG A 117 -17.53 -25.88 6.79
C ARG A 117 -17.20 -24.55 6.16
N LEU A 118 -18.24 -23.75 5.96
CA LEU A 118 -18.11 -22.32 5.75
C LEU A 118 -17.23 -21.74 6.87
N GLU A 119 -15.95 -21.54 6.58
CA GLU A 119 -15.10 -20.64 7.34
C GLU A 119 -15.50 -19.21 6.97
N GLN A 120 -16.49 -18.78 7.73
CA GLN A 120 -16.91 -17.41 7.99
C GLN A 120 -15.71 -16.45 7.95
N PRO A 121 -15.71 -15.41 7.09
CA PRO A 121 -14.71 -14.36 7.18
C PRO A 121 -14.81 -13.76 8.58
N SER A 122 -13.66 -13.60 9.23
CA SER A 122 -13.54 -13.00 10.55
C SER A 122 -14.20 -11.63 10.56
N GLU A 123 -15.44 -11.60 11.05
CA GLU A 123 -16.20 -10.41 11.35
C GLU A 123 -15.52 -9.75 12.55
N VAL A 124 -14.58 -8.86 12.24
CA VAL A 124 -13.93 -8.00 13.23
C VAL A 124 -15.05 -7.20 13.88
N GLU A 125 -15.18 -7.35 15.19
CA GLU A 125 -16.27 -6.84 16.02
C GLU A 125 -16.69 -5.42 15.62
N THR A 126 -17.90 -5.34 15.06
CA THR A 126 -18.58 -4.17 14.51
C THR A 126 -19.19 -3.32 15.63
N SER A 127 -18.34 -2.74 16.48
CA SER A 127 -18.79 -1.83 17.54
C SER A 127 -18.24 -0.41 17.32
N ALA A 128 -19.05 0.62 17.55
CA ALA A 128 -18.62 2.02 17.48
C ALA A 128 -17.39 2.32 18.37
N GLU A 129 -17.23 1.58 19.48
CA GLU A 129 -16.03 1.60 20.34
C GLU A 129 -14.76 1.08 19.62
N GLY A 130 -14.89 0.08 18.76
CA GLY A 130 -13.77 -0.42 17.95
C GLY A 130 -13.31 0.58 16.91
N ASP A 131 -14.25 1.34 16.34
CA ASP A 131 -13.94 2.43 15.41
C ASP A 131 -13.31 3.62 16.12
N GLU A 132 -13.82 3.99 17.29
CA GLU A 132 -13.21 5.04 18.13
C GLU A 132 -11.78 4.67 18.53
N ALA A 133 -11.51 3.41 18.90
CA ALA A 133 -10.15 2.94 19.21
C ALA A 133 -9.23 2.94 17.97
N LEU A 134 -9.76 2.65 16.79
CA LEU A 134 -8.98 2.57 15.55
C LEU A 134 -8.63 3.96 14.97
N PHE A 135 -9.57 4.90 15.03
CA PHE A 135 -9.41 6.25 14.49
C PHE A 135 -8.97 7.28 15.53
N GLY A 136 -9.19 7.00 16.83
CA GLY A 136 -8.77 7.86 17.93
C GLY A 136 -9.29 9.29 17.74
N THR A 137 -8.36 10.23 17.56
CA THR A 137 -8.68 11.66 17.36
C THR A 137 -9.34 11.98 16.01
N LEU A 138 -9.32 11.05 15.05
CA LEU A 138 -10.06 11.20 13.79
C LEU A 138 -11.55 10.84 13.93
N TRP A 139 -11.95 10.28 15.08
CA TRP A 139 -13.35 9.98 15.39
C TRP A 139 -14.05 11.18 16.04
N PRO A 140 -15.32 11.48 15.70
CA PRO A 140 -16.15 10.83 14.68
C PRO A 140 -15.72 11.18 13.25
N LEU A 141 -15.81 10.19 12.35
CA LEU A 141 -15.51 10.39 10.94
C LEU A 141 -16.52 11.38 10.32
N GLY A 142 -16.02 12.47 9.77
CA GLY A 142 -16.81 13.46 9.03
C GLY A 142 -17.04 13.06 7.56
N THR A 143 -17.53 14.00 6.75
CA THR A 143 -17.69 13.80 5.29
C THR A 143 -16.36 13.60 4.55
N GLN A 144 -15.27 14.13 5.11
CA GLN A 144 -13.92 14.04 4.60
C GLN A 144 -12.95 13.63 5.73
N VAL A 145 -12.07 12.69 5.44
CA VAL A 145 -11.09 12.15 6.40
C VAL A 145 -9.71 12.09 5.76
N ARG A 146 -8.69 12.57 6.46
CA ARG A 146 -7.28 12.40 6.10
C ARG A 146 -6.64 11.41 7.07
N LEU A 147 -6.08 10.34 6.53
CA LEU A 147 -5.32 9.38 7.34
C LEU A 147 -3.93 9.93 7.62
N ASP A 148 -3.40 9.61 8.79
CA ASP A 148 -2.02 9.97 9.16
C ASP A 148 -1.08 8.84 8.73
N PRO A 149 -0.22 9.05 7.72
CA PRO A 149 0.71 8.01 7.26
C PRO A 149 1.83 7.74 8.27
N THR A 150 2.04 8.56 9.29
CA THR A 150 3.10 8.34 10.29
C THR A 150 2.78 7.22 11.27
N VAL A 151 1.52 6.76 11.33
CA VAL A 151 1.11 5.63 12.16
C VAL A 151 1.68 4.31 11.63
N ASP A 152 1.71 3.28 12.48
CA ASP A 152 2.13 1.94 12.08
C ASP A 152 1.37 1.45 10.84
N ARG A 153 2.10 0.88 9.88
CA ARG A 153 1.57 0.38 8.60
C ARG A 153 0.35 -0.56 8.78
N LYS A 154 0.35 -1.35 9.85
CA LYS A 154 -0.78 -2.25 10.18
C LYS A 154 -2.04 -1.45 10.53
N ARG A 155 -1.94 -0.48 11.44
CA ARG A 155 -3.06 0.40 11.81
C ARG A 155 -3.54 1.22 10.63
N PHE A 156 -2.63 1.75 9.82
CA PHE A 156 -2.97 2.50 8.61
C PHE A 156 -3.82 1.67 7.64
N ARG A 157 -3.47 0.39 7.45
CA ARG A 157 -4.24 -0.55 6.63
C ARG A 157 -5.61 -0.87 7.23
N GLU A 158 -5.68 -1.06 8.54
CA GLU A 158 -6.96 -1.26 9.25
C GLU A 158 -7.88 -0.05 9.07
N GLN A 159 -7.36 1.18 9.25
CA GLN A 159 -8.09 2.43 9.01
C GLN A 159 -8.58 2.55 7.56
N ARG A 160 -7.70 2.30 6.58
CA ARG A 160 -8.04 2.29 5.13
C ARG A 160 -9.17 1.30 4.82
N ASN A 161 -9.03 0.05 5.29
CA ASN A 161 -10.02 -1.00 5.05
C ASN A 161 -11.36 -0.66 5.70
N ARG A 162 -11.33 -0.06 6.89
CA ARG A 162 -12.54 0.38 7.57
C ARG A 162 -13.24 1.51 6.82
N LEU A 163 -12.50 2.50 6.30
CA LEU A 163 -13.07 3.55 5.43
C LEU A 163 -13.71 2.96 4.16
N LYS A 164 -13.06 1.98 3.51
CA LYS A 164 -13.65 1.26 2.37
C LYS A 164 -14.94 0.52 2.75
N ALA A 165 -14.97 -0.14 3.91
CA ALA A 165 -16.17 -0.82 4.42
C ALA A 165 -17.33 0.14 4.74
N LEU A 166 -17.00 1.40 5.07
CA LEU A 166 -17.94 2.50 5.28
C LEU A 166 -18.30 3.25 3.99
N SER A 167 -17.95 2.71 2.81
CA SER A 167 -18.21 3.30 1.49
C SER A 167 -17.53 4.65 1.24
N TYR A 168 -16.42 4.95 1.92
CA TYR A 168 -15.59 6.10 1.57
C TYR A 168 -14.77 5.79 0.31
N THR A 169 -14.66 6.78 -0.56
CA THR A 169 -13.82 6.74 -1.76
C THR A 169 -12.59 7.61 -1.53
N PHE A 170 -11.42 7.07 -1.89
CA PHE A 170 -10.16 7.79 -1.78
C PHE A 170 -9.92 8.64 -3.03
N ASP A 171 -9.70 9.92 -2.84
CA ASP A 171 -9.21 10.83 -3.87
C ASP A 171 -7.67 10.92 -3.78
N ALA A 172 -6.99 10.40 -4.79
CA ALA A 172 -5.53 10.38 -4.85
C ALA A 172 -4.92 11.78 -4.98
N ILE A 173 -5.60 12.71 -5.65
CA ILE A 173 -5.10 14.07 -5.90
C ILE A 173 -5.21 14.89 -4.61
N GLU A 174 -6.38 14.87 -3.99
CA GLU A 174 -6.65 15.61 -2.75
C GLU A 174 -6.13 14.91 -1.49
N GLN A 175 -5.78 13.62 -1.61
CA GLN A 175 -5.35 12.75 -0.53
C GLN A 175 -6.38 12.67 0.61
N ILE A 176 -7.66 12.72 0.24
CA ILE A 176 -8.80 12.74 1.16
C ILE A 176 -9.68 11.54 0.87
N TRP A 177 -10.15 10.89 1.93
CA TRP A 177 -11.26 9.96 1.87
C TRP A 177 -12.56 10.73 2.00
N SER A 178 -13.45 10.60 1.03
CA SER A 178 -14.76 11.25 1.05
C SER A 178 -15.89 10.23 1.04
N ASN A 179 -16.94 10.48 1.79
CA ASN A 179 -18.17 9.69 1.74
C ASN A 179 -19.25 10.52 1.05
N ALA A 180 -19.76 10.02 -0.08
CA ALA A 180 -20.86 10.64 -0.81
C ALA A 180 -22.21 10.56 -0.05
N GLY A 181 -22.27 9.85 1.08
CA GLY A 181 -23.48 9.53 1.83
C GLY A 181 -24.01 10.58 2.80
N ASN A 182 -23.54 11.83 2.79
CA ASN A 182 -24.11 12.85 3.68
C ASN A 182 -24.23 14.24 3.04
N ASN A 183 -25.04 14.32 1.99
CA ASN A 183 -25.71 15.58 1.65
C ASN A 183 -27.22 15.32 1.81
N SER A 184 -27.75 15.69 3.00
CA SER A 184 -29.19 15.76 3.28
C SER A 184 -29.89 16.76 2.37
#